data_AF-A0A7K2PAY2-F1
#
_entry.id   AF-A0A7K2PAY2-F1
#
_cell.length_a   1.000
_cell.length_b   1.000
_cell.length_c   1.000
_cell.angle_alpha   90.00
_cell.angle_beta   90.00
_cell.angle_gamma   90.00
#
_symmetry.space_group_name_H-M   'P 1'
#
loop_
_entity.id
_entity.type
_entity.pdbx_description
1 polymer ?
#
loop_
_entity_poly.entity_id
_entity_poly.type
_entity_poly.pdbx_seq_one_letter_code
_entity_poly.pdbx_strand_id
1 'polypeptide(L)' 'MIDYYSTSAEFYELVATRHTASSGPPLTRVLTGLDVTHGPVLEIGAGTGRVTEVVA' A
#
# COMPACT_ATOMS: atom_id res chain seq x y z
N MET A 1 14.63 1.52 18.20
CA MET A 1 14.34 1.36 16.76
C MET A 1 13.35 0.23 16.66
N ILE A 2 12.14 0.46 16.13
CA ILE A 2 11.18 -0.62 15.91
C ILE A 2 11.64 -1.36 14.65
N ASP A 3 11.88 -2.66 14.77
CA ASP A 3 12.29 -3.51 13.65
C ASP A 3 11.05 -4.03 12.91
N TYR A 4 10.51 -3.17 12.05
CA TYR A 4 9.30 -3.42 11.26
C TYR A 4 9.47 -4.55 10.22
N TYR A 5 10.70 -5.01 9.98
CA TYR A 5 11.02 -6.05 9.01
C TYR A 5 11.67 -7.28 9.66
N SER A 6 11.47 -7.44 10.97
CA SER A 6 11.79 -8.67 11.72
C SER A 6 10.90 -9.84 11.28
N THR A 7 11.13 -11.03 11.83
CA THR A 7 10.29 -12.23 11.59
C THR A 7 8.78 -11.99 11.82
N SER A 8 8.42 -11.00 12.63
CA SER A 8 7.02 -10.60 12.83
C SER A 8 6.33 -10.07 11.56
N ALA A 9 7.10 -9.59 10.57
CA ALA A 9 6.59 -9.10 9.30
C ALA A 9 5.86 -10.18 8.47
N GLU A 10 6.26 -11.46 8.62
CA GLU A 10 5.60 -12.60 7.95
C GLU A 10 4.12 -12.75 8.35
N PHE A 11 3.74 -12.20 9.50
CA PHE A 11 2.36 -12.24 10.00
C PHE A 11 1.57 -10.98 9.66
N TYR A 12 2.20 -9.96 9.06
CA TYR A 12 1.55 -8.68 8.76
C TYR A 12 0.33 -8.85 7.85
N GLU A 13 0.38 -9.83 6.95
CA GLU A 13 -0.69 -10.17 6.01
C GLU A 13 -2.02 -10.56 6.68
N LEU A 14 -1.95 -11.12 7.89
CA LEU A 14 -3.14 -11.46 8.69
C LEU A 14 -3.98 -10.21 9.03
N VAL A 15 -3.34 -9.04 9.09
CA VAL A 15 -4.00 -7.75 9.39
C VAL A 15 -4.18 -6.92 8.11
N ALA A 16 -3.20 -6.96 7.20
CA ALA A 16 -3.17 -6.14 5.99
C ALA A 16 -4.39 -6.37 5.09
N THR A 17 -4.86 -7.62 4.99
CA THR A 17 -6.01 -7.97 4.13
C THR A 17 -7.25 -7.12 4.41
N ARG A 18 -7.60 -6.95 5.70
CA ARG A 18 -8.76 -6.13 6.09
C ARG A 18 -8.53 -4.64 5.83
N HIS A 19 -7.31 -4.18 6.08
CA HIS A 19 -6.94 -2.79 5.86
C HIS A 19 -7.05 -2.43 4.36
N THR A 20 -6.44 -3.24 3.49
CA THR A 20 -6.47 -3.04 2.04
C THR A 20 -7.88 -3.12 1.47
N ALA A 21 -8.73 -4.02 1.98
CA ALA A 21 -10.12 -4.11 1.54
C ALA A 21 -10.93 -2.83 1.79
N SER A 22 -10.62 -2.07 2.84
CA SER A 22 -11.32 -0.82 3.16
C SER A 22 -10.65 0.42 2.55
N SER A 23 -9.32 0.45 2.48
CA SER A 23 -8.56 1.60 1.95
C SER A 23 -8.39 1.58 0.42
N GLY A 24 -8.42 0.40 -0.21
CA GLY A 24 -8.16 0.24 -1.64
C GLY A 24 -9.13 1.00 -2.55
N PRO A 25 -10.45 0.77 -2.48
CA PRO A 25 -11.42 1.43 -3.36
C PRO A 25 -11.37 2.97 -3.36
N PRO A 26 -11.29 3.67 -2.21
CA PRO A 26 -11.13 5.12 -2.23
C PRO A 26 -9.77 5.58 -2.78
N LEU A 27 -8.68 4.83 -2.53
CA LEU A 27 -7.36 5.14 -3.10
C LEU A 27 -7.35 5.04 -4.62
N THR A 28 -7.82 3.93 -5.19
CA THR A 28 -7.93 3.74 -6.64
C THR A 28 -8.74 4.86 -7.28
N ARG A 29 -9.86 5.26 -6.68
CA ARG A 29 -10.71 6.34 -7.20
C ARG A 29 -9.96 7.67 -7.31
N VAL A 30 -9.20 8.05 -6.29
CA VAL A 30 -8.45 9.32 -6.28
C VAL A 30 -7.29 9.27 -7.27
N LEU A 31 -6.57 8.14 -7.33
CA LEU A 31 -5.38 7.99 -8.17
C LEU A 31 -5.70 7.85 -9.66
N THR A 32 -6.88 7.35 -10.02
CA THR A 32 -7.32 7.25 -11.43
C THR A 32 -7.32 8.61 -12.15
N GLY A 33 -7.54 9.71 -11.42
CA GLY A 33 -7.55 11.06 -11.98
C GLY A 33 -6.19 11.75 -12.00
N LEU A 34 -5.12 11.08 -11.58
CA LEU A 34 -3.81 11.70 -11.38
C LEU A 34 -3.05 11.83 -12.71
N ASP A 35 -2.47 13.00 -12.96
CA ASP A 35 -1.63 13.24 -14.13
C ASP A 35 -0.22 12.70 -13.90
N VAL A 36 0.04 11.50 -14.41
CA VAL A 36 1.33 10.79 -14.29
C VAL A 36 2.37 11.23 -15.33
N THR A 37 2.08 12.23 -16.17
CA THR A 37 3.08 12.76 -17.11
C THR A 37 4.19 13.55 -16.40
N HIS A 38 3.93 13.99 -15.17
CA HIS A 38 4.88 14.69 -14.31
C HIS A 38 5.76 13.74 -13.47
N GLY A 39 5.51 12.43 -13.53
CA GLY A 39 6.29 11.41 -12.81
C GLY A 39 5.43 10.26 -12.28
N PRO A 40 6.07 9.18 -11.78
CA PRO A 40 5.38 8.02 -11.24
C PRO A 40 4.75 8.29 -9.87
N VAL A 41 3.82 7.43 -9.48
CA VAL A 41 3.29 7.38 -8.11
C VAL A 41 4.31 6.67 -7.21
N LEU A 42 4.59 7.25 -6.05
CA LEU A 42 5.48 6.68 -5.03
C LEU A 42 4.68 6.42 -3.74
N GLU A 43 4.71 5.18 -3.27
CA GLU A 43 4.20 4.83 -1.95
C GLU A 43 5.32 4.90 -0.90
N ILE A 44 5.15 5.75 0.11
CA ILE A 44 6.08 5.88 1.22
C ILE A 44 5.69 4.91 2.33
N GLY A 45 6.63 4.03 2.72
CA GLY A 45 6.39 3.06 3.79
C GLY A 45 5.53 1.88 3.36
N ALA A 46 5.72 1.38 2.14
CA ALA A 46 4.88 0.36 1.52
C ALA A 46 4.76 -0.98 2.29
N GLY A 47 5.63 -1.23 3.28
CA GLY A 47 5.57 -2.45 4.08
C GLY A 47 5.70 -3.69 3.18
N THR A 48 4.68 -4.55 3.20
CA THR A 48 4.58 -5.75 2.36
C THR A 48 4.05 -5.49 0.94
N GLY A 49 3.72 -4.23 0.59
CA GLY A 49 3.33 -3.83 -0.76
C GLY A 49 1.85 -4.01 -1.10
N ARG A 50 0.98 -4.31 -0.12
CA ARG A 50 -0.45 -4.58 -0.40
C ARG A 50 -1.24 -3.40 -0.94
N VAL A 51 -0.90 -2.19 -0.53
CA VAL A 51 -1.50 -0.99 -1.12
C VAL A 51 -0.86 -0.71 -2.48
N THR A 52 0.45 -0.99 -2.65
CA THR A 52 1.16 -0.89 -3.93
C THR A 52 0.46 -1.72 -5.00
N GLU A 53 0.11 -2.97 -4.71
CA GLU A 53 -0.62 -3.86 -5.63
C GLU A 53 -2.00 -3.32 -6.06
N VAL A 54 -2.65 -2.51 -5.23
CA VAL A 54 -3.97 -1.93 -5.53
C VAL A 54 -3.87 -0.71 -6.45
N VAL A 55 -2.73 0.00 -6.41
CA VAL A 55 -2.55 1.27 -7.11
C VAL A 55 -1.64 1.16 -8.34
N ALA A 56 -0.91 0.06 -8.49
CA ALA A 56 -0.11 -0.30 -9.67
C ALA A 56 -1.00 -0.74 -10.85
#